data_AF-A0A1V5ZIF9-F1
#
_entry.id   AF-A0A1V5ZIF9-F1
#
_cell.length_a   1.000
_cell.length_b   1.000
_cell.length_c   1.000
_cell.angle_alpha   90.00
_cell.angle_beta   90.00
_cell.angle_gamma   90.00
#
_symmetry.space_group_name_H-M   'P 1'
#
loop_
_entity.id
_entity.type
_entity.pdbx_description
1 polymer ?
#
loop_
_entity_poly.entity_id
_entity_poly.type
_entity_poly.pdbx_seq_one_letter_code
_entity_poly.pdbx_strand_id
1 'polypeptide(L)'
;MNVPKPIPLAELKEGKFYFEETKYKEWSQNYYIITILKIQKIQLEPDLKKLIIFSYSYLKDYNIFSEITDFDTTMNYSLDICNFLKTYIQSKNSTSIYYFYNFDEEWFLKNKRKILLYYIGNSFSSKKSFLDIFQEIESEKI
;
A
#
# COMPACT_ATOMS: atom_id res chain seq x y z
N MET A 1 -19.02 3.60 -4.24
CA MET A 1 -17.73 4.26 -3.96
C MET A 1 -16.97 4.38 -5.27
N ASN A 2 -16.20 5.44 -5.52
CA ASN A 2 -15.42 5.53 -6.76
C ASN A 2 -14.23 4.56 -6.70
N VAL A 3 -13.91 3.96 -7.85
CA VAL A 3 -12.75 3.08 -8.01
C VAL A 3 -11.47 3.81 -7.55
N PRO A 4 -10.65 3.23 -6.65
CA PRO A 4 -9.42 3.84 -6.15
C PRO A 4 -8.47 4.17 -7.31
N LYS A 5 -7.81 5.32 -7.23
CA LYS A 5 -6.76 5.73 -8.17
C LYS A 5 -5.46 5.97 -7.40
N PRO A 6 -4.30 5.67 -8.00
CA PRO A 6 -3.02 6.03 -7.41
C PRO A 6 -2.94 7.52 -7.15
N ILE A 7 -2.57 7.88 -5.93
CA ILE A 7 -2.37 9.26 -5.50
C ILE A 7 -1.01 9.75 -6.00
N PRO A 8 -0.92 10.97 -6.57
CA PRO A 8 0.36 11.60 -6.84
C PRO A 8 1.21 11.76 -5.57
N LEU A 9 2.51 11.51 -5.64
CA LEU A 9 3.38 11.58 -4.45
C LEU A 9 3.32 12.96 -3.77
N ALA A 10 3.17 14.03 -4.55
CA ALA A 10 3.03 15.41 -4.07
C ALA A 10 1.76 15.65 -3.23
N GLU A 11 0.76 14.77 -3.28
CA GLU A 11 -0.48 14.86 -2.52
C GLU A 11 -0.46 14.03 -1.22
N LEU A 12 0.60 13.24 -1.00
CA LEU A 12 0.79 12.52 0.26
C LEU A 12 1.02 13.53 1.39
N LYS A 13 0.47 13.24 2.58
CA LYS A 13 0.51 14.14 3.74
C LYS A 13 1.00 13.40 4.98
N GLU A 14 1.84 14.07 5.76
CA GLU A 14 2.28 13.60 7.07
C GLU A 14 1.08 13.39 8.00
N GLY A 15 1.16 12.34 8.82
CA GLY A 15 0.13 11.93 9.77
C GLY A 15 -1.08 11.22 9.14
N LYS A 16 -1.17 11.11 7.80
CA LYS A 16 -2.29 10.45 7.11
C LYS A 16 -2.00 8.98 6.79
N PHE A 17 -3.08 8.22 6.75
CA PHE A 17 -3.08 6.81 6.38
C PHE A 17 -3.31 6.63 4.88
N TYR A 18 -2.64 5.62 4.31
CA TYR A 18 -2.76 5.23 2.92
C TYR A 18 -2.71 3.71 2.81
N PHE A 19 -3.34 3.17 1.76
CA PHE A 19 -2.96 1.87 1.26
C PHE A 19 -1.72 2.01 0.40
N GLU A 20 -0.76 1.12 0.56
CA GLU A 20 0.33 0.94 -0.37
C GLU A 20 0.18 -0.42 -1.05
N GLU A 21 0.28 -0.42 -2.38
CA GLU A 21 0.39 -1.62 -3.18
C GLU A 21 1.82 -1.75 -3.69
N THR A 22 2.53 -2.78 -3.22
CA THR A 22 3.79 -3.21 -3.82
C THR A 22 3.49 -4.21 -4.92
N LYS A 23 3.78 -3.84 -6.16
CA LYS A 23 3.81 -4.74 -7.31
C LYS A 23 5.23 -5.22 -7.55
N TYR A 24 5.45 -6.53 -7.64
CA TYR A 24 6.72 -7.11 -8.05
C TYR A 24 6.50 -8.30 -8.98
N LYS A 25 7.57 -8.71 -9.69
CA LYS A 25 7.51 -9.80 -10.66
C LYS A 25 8.37 -10.97 -10.20
N GLU A 26 7.77 -12.16 -10.15
CA GLU A 26 8.46 -13.41 -9.85
C GLU A 26 8.10 -14.45 -10.91
N TRP A 27 9.12 -15.09 -11.51
CA TRP A 27 9.01 -16.14 -12.54
C TRP A 27 7.94 -15.90 -13.62
N SER A 28 7.86 -14.65 -14.10
CA SER A 28 6.92 -14.16 -15.12
C SER A 28 5.49 -13.81 -14.66
N GLN A 29 5.16 -13.93 -13.38
CA GLN A 29 3.88 -13.51 -12.81
C GLN A 29 4.05 -12.25 -11.97
N ASN A 30 3.02 -11.39 -11.97
CA ASN A 30 2.96 -10.25 -11.07
C ASN A 30 2.33 -10.69 -9.75
N TYR A 31 2.92 -10.20 -8.66
CA TYR A 31 2.44 -10.39 -7.31
C TYR A 31 2.28 -9.03 -6.64
N TYR A 32 1.30 -8.96 -5.74
CA TYR A 32 0.86 -7.73 -5.12
C TYR A 32 0.82 -7.91 -3.60
N ILE A 33 1.55 -7.07 -2.88
CA ILE A 33 1.43 -6.94 -1.42
C ILE A 33 0.68 -5.65 -1.16
N ILE A 34 -0.33 -5.70 -0.29
CA ILE A 34 -1.01 -4.50 0.19
C ILE A 34 -0.64 -4.31 1.65
N THR A 35 -0.21 -3.10 1.99
CA THR A 35 0.04 -2.66 3.36
C THR A 35 -0.81 -1.43 3.65
N ILE A 36 -1.09 -1.20 4.92
CA ILE A 36 -1.59 0.09 5.38
C ILE A 36 -0.41 0.77 6.02
N LEU A 37 -0.20 2.03 5.68
CA LEU A 37 0.88 2.84 6.23
C LEU A 37 0.37 4.18 6.72
N LYS A 38 1.10 4.74 7.68
CA LYS A 38 1.00 6.12 8.13
C LYS A 38 2.26 6.84 7.72
N ILE A 39 2.10 7.90 6.93
CA ILE A 39 3.22 8.76 6.59
C ILE A 39 3.67 9.51 7.85
N GLN A 40 4.95 9.39 8.17
CA GLN A 40 5.57 10.09 9.30
C GLN A 40 6.28 11.35 8.83
N LYS A 41 6.97 11.30 7.70
CA LYS A 41 7.71 12.43 7.15
C LYS A 41 7.75 12.38 5.62
N ILE A 42 7.58 13.52 4.96
CA ILE A 42 7.75 13.64 3.52
C ILE A 42 8.71 14.77 3.20
N GLN A 43 9.70 14.44 2.38
CA GLN A 43 10.57 15.40 1.72
C GLN A 43 10.62 15.03 0.24
N LEU A 44 9.94 15.79 -0.61
CA LEU A 44 10.00 15.61 -2.06
C LEU A 44 10.89 16.66 -2.76
N GLU A 45 11.30 17.70 -2.01
CA GLU A 45 12.17 18.77 -2.47
C GLU A 45 13.30 19.02 -1.46
N PRO A 46 14.51 19.42 -1.91
CA PRO A 46 14.96 19.44 -3.30
C PRO A 46 15.22 18.01 -3.83
N ASP A 47 15.30 17.87 -5.16
CA ASP A 47 15.49 16.59 -5.86
C ASP A 47 16.60 15.69 -5.32
N LEU A 48 17.64 16.27 -4.69
CA LEU A 48 18.80 15.56 -4.15
C LEU A 48 18.57 14.90 -2.79
N LYS A 49 17.42 15.11 -2.14
CA LYS A 49 17.15 14.62 -0.77
C LYS A 49 15.74 14.03 -0.61
N LYS A 50 15.19 13.43 -1.68
CA LYS A 50 13.85 12.83 -1.62
C LYS A 50 13.80 11.69 -0.60
N LEU A 51 12.83 11.77 0.31
CA LEU A 51 12.65 10.86 1.43
C LEU A 51 11.17 10.80 1.82
N ILE A 52 10.65 9.59 2.00
CA ILE A 52 9.37 9.34 2.67
C ILE A 52 9.63 8.35 3.79
N ILE A 53 9.33 8.74 5.03
CA ILE A 53 9.37 7.86 6.20
C ILE A 53 7.94 7.52 6.57
N PHE A 54 7.68 6.25 6.85
CA PHE A 54 6.35 5.78 7.18
C PHE A 54 6.42 4.63 8.18
N SER A 55 5.38 4.50 8.99
CA SER A 55 5.13 3.31 9.79
C SER A 55 4.09 2.46 9.07
N TYR A 56 4.26 1.15 9.01
CA TYR A 56 3.33 0.27 8.29
C TYR A 56 3.10 -1.04 9.02
N SER A 57 2.04 -1.71 8.60
CA SER A 57 1.67 -3.04 9.06
C SER A 57 1.08 -3.82 7.87
N TYR A 58 1.40 -5.10 7.78
CA TYR A 58 0.88 -5.96 6.73
C TYR A 58 -0.58 -6.27 6.99
N LEU A 59 -1.40 -6.35 5.94
CA LEU A 59 -2.82 -6.69 6.08
C LEU A 59 -3.06 -7.96 6.91
N LYS A 60 -2.19 -8.96 6.80
CA LYS A 60 -2.27 -10.22 7.58
C LYS A 60 -2.23 -10.01 9.10
N ASP A 61 -1.56 -8.96 9.57
CA ASP A 61 -1.41 -8.66 11.00
C ASP A 61 -2.68 -8.02 11.58
N TYR A 62 -3.60 -7.55 10.73
CA TYR A 62 -4.92 -7.02 11.10
C TYR A 62 -5.93 -8.15 11.33
N ASN A 63 -5.58 -9.12 12.18
CA ASN A 63 -6.48 -10.18 12.62
C ASN A 63 -7.89 -9.62 12.88
N ILE A 64 -8.91 -10.36 12.47
CA ILE A 64 -10.35 -9.99 12.48
C ILE A 64 -10.88 -9.41 13.81
N PHE A 65 -10.11 -9.52 14.90
CA PHE A 65 -10.44 -9.08 16.26
C PHE A 65 -9.54 -7.95 16.83
N SER A 66 -8.54 -7.42 16.12
CA SER A 66 -7.73 -6.32 16.67
C SER A 66 -8.36 -4.95 16.42
N GLU A 67 -8.52 -4.19 17.50
CA GLU A 67 -8.61 -2.73 17.43
C GLU A 67 -7.22 -2.23 17.00
N ILE A 68 -7.16 -1.55 15.86
CA ILE A 68 -5.92 -1.04 15.29
C ILE A 68 -5.33 -0.04 16.29
N THR A 69 -4.25 -0.40 16.99
CA THR A 69 -3.71 0.47 18.04
C THR A 69 -2.27 0.91 17.81
N ASP A 70 -1.41 0.16 17.12
CA ASP A 70 -0.04 0.64 16.82
C ASP A 70 0.61 -0.01 15.58
N PHE A 71 1.48 0.77 14.92
CA PHE A 71 2.31 0.33 13.79
C PHE A 71 3.75 0.14 14.28
N ASP A 72 4.15 -1.10 14.52
CA ASP A 72 5.45 -1.41 15.15
C ASP A 72 6.65 -1.29 14.20
N THR A 73 6.41 -1.27 12.89
CA THR A 73 7.49 -1.25 11.89
C THR A 73 7.57 0.11 11.20
N THR A 74 8.76 0.70 11.22
CA THR A 74 9.08 1.93 10.48
C THR A 74 9.99 1.62 9.30
N MET A 75 9.68 2.19 8.13
CA MET A 75 10.48 2.08 6.92
C MET A 75 10.62 3.45 6.25
N ASN A 76 11.50 3.49 5.25
CA ASN A 76 11.64 4.66 4.41
C ASN A 76 11.87 4.30 2.94
N TYR A 77 11.42 5.19 2.08
CA TYR A 77 11.89 5.31 0.70
C TYR A 77 12.84 6.49 0.64
N SER A 78 14.08 6.27 0.21
CA SER A 78 15.05 7.35 0.00
C SER A 78 15.54 7.36 -1.45
N LEU A 79 16.00 8.53 -1.91
CA LEU A 79 16.53 8.70 -3.26
C LEU A 79 17.70 7.75 -3.56
N ASP A 80 18.46 7.34 -2.54
CA ASP A 80 19.61 6.45 -2.71
C ASP A 80 19.18 5.06 -3.22
N ILE A 81 18.01 4.59 -2.80
CA ILE A 81 17.50 3.24 -3.10
C ILE A 81 16.29 3.23 -4.05
N CYS A 82 15.67 4.39 -4.28
CA CYS A 82 14.42 4.51 -5.03
C CYS A 82 14.43 5.65 -6.05
N ASN A 83 13.67 5.46 -7.13
CA ASN A 83 13.26 6.51 -8.04
C ASN A 83 11.88 7.04 -7.64
N PHE A 84 11.74 8.35 -7.51
CA PHE A 84 10.49 9.03 -7.17
C PHE A 84 9.84 9.56 -8.44
N LEU A 85 8.77 8.92 -8.87
CA LEU A 85 7.99 9.29 -10.06
C LEU A 85 6.74 10.03 -9.62
N LYS A 86 5.94 10.54 -10.56
CA LYS A 86 4.77 11.38 -10.23
C LYS A 86 3.76 10.68 -9.31
N THR A 87 3.46 9.41 -9.56
CA THR A 87 2.37 8.66 -8.90
C THR A 87 2.83 7.35 -8.25
N TYR A 88 4.12 7.05 -8.30
CA TYR A 88 4.67 5.82 -7.75
C TYR A 88 6.14 5.97 -7.40
N ILE A 89 6.62 5.05 -6.59
CA ILE A 89 8.04 4.88 -6.29
C ILE A 89 8.50 3.57 -6.92
N GLN A 90 9.72 3.54 -7.45
CA GLN A 90 10.31 2.33 -8.00
C GLN A 90 11.63 2.04 -7.30
N SER A 91 11.79 0.80 -6.82
CA SER A 91 13.08 0.34 -6.28
C SER A 91 14.14 0.35 -7.38
N LYS A 92 15.34 0.85 -7.08
CA LYS A 92 16.48 0.78 -8.01
C LYS A 92 17.09 -0.62 -8.10
N ASN A 93 16.95 -1.39 -7.02
CA ASN A 93 17.60 -2.70 -6.86
C ASN A 93 16.65 -3.89 -7.12
N SER A 94 15.38 -3.63 -7.47
CA SER A 94 14.41 -4.68 -7.74
C SER A 94 13.36 -4.22 -8.76
N THR A 95 12.50 -5.14 -9.20
CA THR A 95 11.35 -4.81 -10.07
C THR A 95 10.16 -4.24 -9.30
N SER A 96 10.33 -3.97 -8.00
CA SER A 96 9.25 -3.52 -7.13
C SER A 96 8.81 -2.09 -7.43
N ILE A 97 7.51 -1.90 -7.59
CA ILE A 97 6.84 -0.62 -7.80
C ILE A 97 5.82 -0.43 -6.68
N TYR A 98 5.82 0.75 -6.07
CA TYR A 98 4.98 1.10 -4.93
C TYR A 98 3.98 2.18 -5.34
N TYR A 99 2.69 1.85 -5.28
CA TYR A 99 1.58 2.76 -5.54
C TYR A 99 0.87 3.09 -4.23
N PHE A 100 0.36 4.32 -4.10
CA PHE A 100 -0.36 4.77 -2.92
C PHE A 100 -1.82 5.06 -3.26
N TYR A 101 -2.75 4.65 -2.42
CA TYR A 101 -4.18 4.90 -2.56
C TYR A 101 -4.77 5.46 -1.27
N ASN A 102 -5.89 6.17 -1.39
CA ASN A 102 -6.56 6.74 -0.22
C ASN A 102 -7.03 5.61 0.69
N PHE A 103 -6.75 5.75 2.00
CA PHE A 103 -7.28 4.83 2.99
C PHE A 103 -8.69 5.29 3.42
N ASP A 104 -9.68 4.46 3.11
CA ASP A 104 -11.05 4.61 3.60
C ASP A 104 -11.25 3.59 4.73
N GLU A 105 -11.25 4.10 5.97
CA GLU A 105 -11.33 3.29 7.17
C GLU A 105 -12.66 2.53 7.27
N GLU A 106 -13.78 3.19 7.00
CA GLU A 106 -15.11 2.57 7.07
C GLU A 106 -15.25 1.46 6.03
N TRP A 107 -14.80 1.70 4.80
CA TRP A 107 -14.76 0.68 3.76
C TRP A 107 -13.86 -0.48 4.16
N PHE A 108 -12.66 -0.19 4.63
CA PHE A 108 -11.71 -1.21 5.05
C PHE A 108 -12.31 -2.10 6.13
N LEU A 109 -12.81 -1.52 7.21
CA LEU A 109 -13.39 -2.26 8.34
C LEU A 109 -14.58 -3.12 7.91
N LYS A 110 -15.46 -2.60 7.03
CA LYS A 110 -16.60 -3.34 6.49
C LYS A 110 -16.18 -4.53 5.61
N ASN A 111 -15.07 -4.40 4.89
CA ASN A 111 -14.65 -5.39 3.89
C ASN A 111 -13.42 -6.21 4.30
N LYS A 112 -12.82 -5.95 5.48
CA LYS A 112 -11.53 -6.51 5.91
C LYS A 112 -11.42 -8.01 5.74
N ARG A 113 -12.47 -8.75 6.14
CA ARG A 113 -12.49 -10.21 6.03
C ARG A 113 -12.36 -10.67 4.57
N LYS A 114 -13.05 -10.03 3.63
CA LYS A 114 -12.97 -10.36 2.20
C LYS A 114 -11.60 -10.03 1.63
N ILE A 115 -11.04 -8.87 1.99
CA ILE A 115 -9.69 -8.46 1.56
C ILE A 115 -8.66 -9.50 2.02
N LEU A 116 -8.74 -9.95 3.27
CA LEU A 116 -7.84 -10.97 3.83
C LEU A 116 -7.94 -12.33 3.12
N LEU A 117 -9.07 -12.66 2.49
CA LEU A 117 -9.20 -13.93 1.75
C LEU A 117 -8.22 -14.01 0.56
N TYR A 118 -7.87 -12.87 -0.04
CA TYR A 118 -6.90 -12.80 -1.13
C TYR A 118 -5.45 -13.04 -0.68
N TYR A 119 -5.23 -13.12 0.63
CA TYR A 119 -3.94 -13.35 1.27
C TYR A 119 -3.92 -14.66 2.08
N ILE A 120 -4.88 -15.58 1.82
CA ILE A 120 -4.92 -16.89 2.51
C ILE A 120 -3.74 -17.77 2.10
N GLY A 121 -3.11 -18.38 3.11
CA GLY A 121 -2.14 -19.47 2.96
C GLY A 121 -0.70 -19.00 2.97
N ASN A 122 -0.19 -18.54 4.13
CA ASN A 122 1.19 -18.10 4.40
C ASN A 122 1.87 -17.13 3.39
N SER A 123 1.20 -16.77 2.31
CA SER A 123 1.64 -15.83 1.31
C SER A 123 1.34 -14.41 1.79
N PHE A 124 2.37 -13.58 1.84
CA PHE A 124 2.23 -12.14 2.06
C PHE A 124 1.71 -11.42 0.80
N SER A 125 1.49 -12.15 -0.30
CA SER A 125 1.18 -11.60 -1.62
C SER A 125 -0.07 -12.22 -2.25
N SER A 126 -0.74 -11.42 -3.07
CA SER A 126 -1.88 -11.79 -3.91
C SER A 126 -1.47 -11.82 -5.38
N LYS A 127 -2.17 -12.61 -6.19
CA LYS A 127 -2.08 -12.57 -7.66
C LYS A 127 -2.95 -11.47 -8.29
N LYS A 128 -3.81 -10.85 -7.49
CA LYS A 128 -4.72 -9.77 -7.90
C LYS A 128 -4.22 -8.43 -7.35
N SER A 129 -4.37 -7.39 -8.16
CA SER A 129 -4.06 -6.03 -7.72
C SER A 129 -5.07 -5.56 -6.67
N PHE A 130 -4.74 -4.50 -5.93
CA PHE A 130 -5.69 -3.84 -5.03
C PHE A 130 -6.95 -3.39 -5.78
N LEU A 131 -6.77 -2.92 -7.02
CA LEU A 131 -7.87 -2.45 -7.86
C LEU A 131 -8.84 -3.58 -8.21
N ASP A 132 -8.31 -4.74 -8.61
CA ASP A 132 -9.12 -5.91 -8.95
C ASP A 132 -9.88 -6.41 -7.71
N ILE A 133 -9.18 -6.49 -6.56
CA ILE A 133 -9.80 -6.87 -5.27
C ILE A 133 -10.92 -5.89 -4.90
N PHE A 134 -10.68 -4.59 -5.04
CA PHE A 134 -11.68 -3.56 -4.75
C PHE A 134 -12.92 -3.72 -5.63
N GLN A 135 -12.73 -3.89 -6.94
CA GLN A 135 -13.82 -4.04 -7.91
C GLN A 135 -14.65 -5.29 -7.64
N GLU A 136 -14.01 -6.43 -7.36
CA GLU A 136 -14.70 -7.67 -7.02
C GLU A 136 -15.58 -7.48 -5.78
N ILE A 137 -15.02 -6.92 -4.70
CA ILE A 137 -15.75 -6.67 -3.45
C ILE A 137 -16.95 -5.74 -3.66
N GLU A 138 -16.81 -4.69 -4.47
CA GLU A 138 -17.91 -3.77 -4.78
C GLU A 138 -18.97 -4.41 -5.69
N SER A 139 -18.56 -5.27 -6.63
CA SER A 139 -19.49 -5.96 -7.54
C SER A 139 -20.38 -6.99 -6.84
N GLU A 140 -19.87 -7.64 -5.78
CA GLU A 140 -20.63 -8.58 -4.94
C GLU A 140 -21.69 -7.91 -4.05
N LYS A 141 -21.73 -6.57 -4.00
CA LYS A 141 -22.74 -5.81 -3.22
C LYS A 141 -24.02 -5.54 -4.01
N ILE A 142 -24.05 -5.85 -5.31
CA ILE A 142 -25.16 -5.62 -6.24
C ILE A 142 -26.08 -6.84 -6.29
#